data_AF-A0A4Y8MHQ4-F1
#
_entry.id   AF-A0A4Y8MHQ4-F1
#
_cell.length_a   1.000
_cell.length_b   1.000
_cell.length_c   1.000
_cell.angle_alpha   90.00
_cell.angle_beta   90.00
_cell.angle_gamma   90.00
#
_symmetry.space_group_name_H-M   'P 1'
#
loop_
_entity.id
_entity.type
_entity.pdbx_description
1 polymer ?
#
loop_
_entity_poly.entity_id
_entity_poly.type
_entity_poly.pdbx_seq_one_letter_code
_entity_poly.pdbx_strand_id
1 'polypeptide(L)'
;MHDCLMERVMNNEIACLGRRQFLGAVGMGLIAVGYTPLTLADSPIVTEAQQGDPDLPVEYVEFDRQSVMANLLSTRAVLEPEPANFGELLVGEAQSWVGRDRQNSKGKIADLLDLFGLPFSQHGSPVPFCAAGASYVAAAVYAKAAALRNSKGNAAWSSGADLAPNVRDRLPAYLTDLEHSHFLPTPSVNDMYLVAQGKHRWAPASAATTPKPGWLILFSWKGGNPDHVGIVKSVQAGSVTTIEFNTSAGVGTAGAQRQGGCVASRIRPYPHKAIKGFIRTA
;
A
#
# COMPACT_ATOMS: atom_id res chain seq x y z
N MET A 1 49.60 77.26 -11.29
CA MET A 1 50.56 76.40 -12.01
C MET A 1 50.16 74.96 -11.74
N HIS A 2 49.71 74.27 -12.79
CA HIS A 2 49.64 72.81 -13.04
C HIS A 2 49.17 71.86 -11.92
N ASP A 3 47.97 71.27 -12.04
CA ASP A 3 47.65 69.94 -12.62
C ASP A 3 47.59 68.88 -11.48
N CYS A 4 46.47 68.22 -11.18
CA CYS A 4 45.72 67.15 -11.90
C CYS A 4 45.84 65.81 -11.11
N LEU A 5 44.82 64.95 -11.22
CA LEU A 5 44.62 63.57 -10.69
C LEU A 5 43.72 63.48 -9.42
N MET A 6 42.41 63.22 -9.52
CA MET A 6 41.69 61.95 -9.84
C MET A 6 41.93 60.84 -8.80
N GLU A 7 40.91 60.57 -7.96
CA GLU A 7 40.14 59.30 -7.86
C GLU A 7 40.84 58.24 -6.98
N ARG A 8 40.20 57.36 -6.22
CA ARG A 8 38.81 56.90 -6.12
C ARG A 8 38.68 56.18 -4.78
N VAL A 9 37.48 56.26 -4.20
CA VAL A 9 36.99 55.38 -3.14
C VAL A 9 36.83 53.97 -3.72
N MET A 10 37.38 52.95 -3.06
CA MET A 10 37.03 51.55 -3.34
C MET A 10 36.17 50.98 -2.22
N ASN A 11 34.98 50.57 -2.63
CA ASN A 11 33.96 49.84 -1.88
C ASN A 11 34.43 48.41 -1.57
N ASN A 12 34.06 47.93 -0.39
CA ASN A 12 34.07 46.51 -0.05
C ASN A 12 32.95 45.79 -0.82
N GLU A 13 33.31 45.00 -1.82
CA GLU A 13 32.44 43.97 -2.39
C GLU A 13 32.71 42.63 -1.71
N ILE A 14 31.73 42.16 -0.94
CA ILE A 14 31.65 40.76 -0.52
C ILE A 14 31.12 39.97 -1.71
N ALA A 15 32.01 39.29 -2.43
CA ALA A 15 31.64 38.38 -3.50
C ALA A 15 30.97 37.12 -2.92
N CYS A 16 29.67 36.98 -3.16
CA CYS A 16 28.93 35.73 -3.07
C CYS A 16 29.50 34.72 -4.09
N LEU A 17 30.27 33.74 -3.62
CA LEU A 17 30.72 32.61 -4.43
C LEU A 17 29.61 31.55 -4.51
N GLY A 18 29.09 31.37 -5.72
CA GLY A 18 28.06 30.38 -6.06
C GLY A 18 28.58 28.94 -6.04
N ARG A 19 27.68 28.03 -5.66
CA ARG A 19 27.88 26.59 -5.39
C ARG A 19 28.21 25.71 -6.62
N ARG A 20 28.79 26.26 -7.69
CA ARG A 20 28.96 25.55 -8.99
C ARG A 20 30.40 25.41 -9.51
N GLN A 21 31.42 25.58 -8.68
CA GLN A 21 32.82 25.39 -9.11
C GLN A 21 33.69 24.54 -8.14
N PHE A 22 33.10 23.52 -7.52
CA PHE A 22 33.84 22.60 -6.64
C PHE A 22 33.80 21.14 -7.12
N LEU A 23 34.07 20.93 -8.42
CA LEU A 23 34.35 19.60 -8.98
C LEU A 23 35.55 19.73 -9.92
N GLY A 24 36.74 19.56 -9.36
CA GLY A 24 37.99 19.53 -10.09
C GLY A 24 39.09 18.89 -9.25
N ALA A 25 39.31 17.60 -9.50
CA ALA A 25 40.58 16.88 -9.28
C ALA A 25 41.11 16.69 -7.84
N VAL A 26 40.73 15.57 -7.21
CA VAL A 26 41.60 14.72 -6.38
C VAL A 26 41.07 13.30 -6.59
N GLY A 27 41.71 12.40 -7.34
CA GLY A 27 42.94 11.70 -6.99
C GLY A 27 42.65 10.20 -7.12
N MET A 28 43.13 9.60 -8.22
CA MET A 28 43.00 8.17 -8.52
C MET A 28 43.78 7.33 -7.49
N GLY A 29 43.10 6.36 -6.89
CA GLY A 29 43.71 5.39 -5.99
C GLY A 29 42.67 4.59 -5.23
N LEU A 30 41.89 3.76 -5.92
CA LEU A 30 41.04 2.76 -5.26
C LEU A 30 41.49 1.35 -5.64
N ILE A 31 41.96 0.66 -4.61
CA ILE A 31 42.23 -0.77 -4.54
C ILE A 31 40.98 -1.51 -5.04
N ALA A 32 41.14 -2.35 -6.06
CA ALA A 32 40.10 -3.28 -6.49
C ALA A 32 39.91 -4.36 -5.42
N VAL A 33 39.13 -4.05 -4.38
CA VAL A 33 38.53 -5.06 -3.53
C VAL A 33 37.47 -5.73 -4.39
N GLY A 34 37.72 -6.97 -4.79
CA GLY A 34 36.76 -7.80 -5.51
C GLY A 34 35.50 -7.96 -4.66
N TYR A 35 34.52 -7.09 -4.90
CA TYR A 35 33.13 -7.36 -4.56
C TYR A 35 32.67 -8.46 -5.50
N THR A 36 32.82 -9.72 -5.08
CA THR A 36 31.86 -10.74 -5.50
C THR A 36 30.55 -10.38 -4.81
N PRO A 37 29.51 -9.89 -5.52
CA PRO A 37 28.20 -9.82 -4.91
C PRO A 37 27.84 -11.24 -4.46
N LEU A 38 27.60 -11.41 -3.17
CA LEU A 38 26.93 -12.58 -2.64
C LEU A 38 25.55 -12.63 -3.29
N THR A 39 25.42 -13.30 -4.42
CA THR A 39 24.14 -13.72 -4.96
C THR A 39 23.71 -14.94 -4.15
N LEU A 40 23.24 -14.71 -2.92
CA LEU A 40 22.24 -15.62 -2.38
C LEU A 40 21.02 -15.42 -3.29
N ALA A 41 20.84 -16.36 -4.22
CA ALA A 41 19.60 -16.50 -4.95
C ALA A 41 18.54 -16.98 -3.96
N ASP A 42 18.07 -16.07 -3.10
CA ASP A 42 16.82 -16.28 -2.39
C ASP A 42 15.77 -16.58 -3.46
N SER A 43 15.06 -17.70 -3.28
CA SER A 43 13.98 -18.07 -4.18
C SER A 43 13.06 -16.86 -4.34
N PRO A 44 12.72 -16.45 -5.57
CA PRO A 44 11.78 -15.35 -5.77
C PRO A 44 10.38 -15.72 -5.26
N ILE A 45 10.12 -17.01 -5.07
CA ILE A 45 8.88 -17.54 -4.52
C ILE A 45 8.83 -17.32 -3.00
N VAL A 46 7.83 -16.57 -2.57
CA VAL A 46 7.51 -16.30 -1.17
C VAL A 46 6.27 -17.09 -0.80
N THR A 47 6.34 -17.85 0.29
CA THR A 47 5.17 -18.45 0.93
C THR A 47 4.89 -17.71 2.23
N GLU A 48 3.71 -17.11 2.36
CA GLU A 48 3.28 -16.34 3.53
C GLU A 48 2.05 -16.94 4.18
N ALA A 49 2.10 -17.10 5.51
CA ALA A 49 0.95 -17.43 6.34
C ALA A 49 0.07 -16.19 6.56
N GLN A 50 -1.21 -16.29 6.21
CA GLN A 50 -2.21 -15.25 6.45
C GLN A 50 -3.40 -15.83 7.21
N GLN A 51 -4.00 -15.05 8.09
CA GLN A 51 -5.10 -15.51 8.92
C GLN A 51 -6.15 -14.42 9.03
N GLY A 52 -7.29 -14.58 8.34
CA GLY A 52 -8.31 -13.53 8.25
C GLY A 52 -9.05 -13.19 9.55
N ASP A 53 -9.01 -14.09 10.53
CA ASP A 53 -9.62 -13.93 11.84
C ASP A 53 -8.91 -14.86 12.86
N PRO A 54 -8.75 -14.47 14.14
CA PRO A 54 -8.05 -15.28 15.14
C PRO A 54 -8.62 -16.69 15.32
N ASP A 55 -9.91 -16.90 15.04
CA ASP A 55 -10.58 -18.19 15.20
C ASP A 55 -10.55 -19.06 13.93
N LEU A 56 -10.06 -18.52 12.81
CA LEU A 56 -9.96 -19.23 11.54
C LEU A 56 -8.64 -20.01 11.40
N PRO A 57 -8.60 -21.07 10.59
CA PRO A 57 -7.34 -21.69 10.17
C PRO A 57 -6.42 -20.68 9.47
N VAL A 58 -5.12 -20.92 9.56
CA VAL A 58 -4.12 -20.20 8.76
C VAL A 58 -4.26 -20.65 7.32
N GLU A 59 -4.28 -19.69 6.40
CA GLU A 59 -4.20 -19.89 4.96
C GLU A 59 -2.81 -19.47 4.47
N TYR A 60 -2.40 -19.95 3.31
CA TYR A 60 -1.10 -19.63 2.74
C TYR A 60 -1.26 -19.02 1.35
N VAL A 61 -0.54 -17.93 1.11
CA VAL A 61 -0.33 -17.40 -0.25
C VAL A 61 1.09 -17.72 -0.66
N GLU A 62 1.25 -18.24 -1.87
CA GLU A 62 2.56 -18.34 -2.51
C GLU A 62 2.57 -17.46 -3.75
N PHE A 63 3.64 -16.72 -3.94
CA PHE A 63 3.76 -15.82 -5.08
C PHE A 63 5.21 -15.55 -5.42
N ASP A 64 5.46 -15.28 -6.70
CA ASP A 64 6.75 -14.77 -7.14
C ASP A 64 6.85 -13.28 -6.80
N ARG A 65 7.62 -12.96 -5.76
CA ARG A 65 7.86 -11.58 -5.33
C ARG A 65 8.52 -10.76 -6.43
N GLN A 66 9.44 -11.32 -7.22
CA GLN A 66 10.07 -10.58 -8.29
C GLN A 66 9.06 -10.24 -9.38
N SER A 67 8.17 -11.16 -9.74
CA SER A 67 7.10 -10.90 -10.70
C SER A 67 6.11 -9.85 -10.18
N VAL A 68 5.70 -9.92 -8.91
CA VAL A 68 4.85 -8.89 -8.30
C VAL A 68 5.56 -7.52 -8.31
N MET A 69 6.81 -7.44 -7.86
CA MET A 69 7.58 -6.19 -7.86
C MET A 69 7.87 -5.69 -9.28
N ALA A 70 8.10 -6.58 -10.24
CA ALA A 70 8.25 -6.22 -11.64
C ALA A 70 6.95 -5.63 -12.17
N ASN A 71 5.77 -6.15 -11.81
CA ASN A 71 4.50 -5.52 -12.18
C ASN A 71 4.34 -4.13 -11.54
N LEU A 72 4.85 -3.91 -10.33
CA LEU A 72 4.89 -2.58 -9.70
C LEU A 72 5.83 -1.59 -10.40
N LEU A 73 6.92 -2.07 -11.00
CA LEU A 73 8.01 -1.22 -11.54
C LEU A 73 8.03 -1.14 -13.07
N SER A 74 7.39 -2.08 -13.77
CA SER A 74 7.44 -2.22 -15.23
C SER A 74 6.49 -1.27 -15.96
N THR A 75 5.43 -0.83 -15.29
CA THR A 75 4.63 0.28 -15.79
C THR A 75 5.33 1.57 -15.41
N ARG A 76 5.71 2.39 -16.39
CA ARG A 76 6.07 3.79 -16.10
C ARG A 76 4.95 4.37 -15.24
N ALA A 77 5.28 4.79 -14.02
CA ALA A 77 4.32 5.43 -13.14
C ALA A 77 3.56 6.49 -13.93
N VAL A 78 2.23 6.42 -13.89
CA VAL A 78 1.42 7.46 -14.52
C VAL A 78 1.61 8.78 -13.77
N LEU A 79 2.02 8.69 -12.49
CA LEU A 79 2.16 9.82 -11.57
C LEU A 79 0.87 10.61 -11.51
N GLU A 80 -0.25 9.87 -11.46
CA GLU A 80 -1.55 10.51 -11.32
C GLU A 80 -1.58 11.31 -10.02
N PRO A 81 -2.15 12.53 -10.05
CA PRO A 81 -2.34 13.29 -8.83
C PRO A 81 -3.12 12.49 -7.80
N GLU A 82 -2.56 12.45 -6.59
CA GLU A 82 -3.18 11.83 -5.42
C GLU A 82 -4.61 12.41 -5.23
N PRO A 83 -5.63 11.55 -5.08
CA PRO A 83 -6.96 12.03 -4.73
C PRO A 83 -6.94 12.72 -3.35
N ALA A 84 -7.37 13.99 -3.29
CA ALA A 84 -7.30 14.80 -2.06
C ALA A 84 -8.02 14.17 -0.84
N ASN A 85 -9.02 13.31 -1.08
CA ASN A 85 -9.75 12.57 -0.06
C ASN A 85 -9.55 11.04 -0.18
N PHE A 86 -8.34 10.60 -0.56
CA PHE A 86 -8.02 9.19 -0.79
C PHE A 86 -8.52 8.25 0.32
N GLY A 87 -8.32 8.61 1.59
CA GLY A 87 -8.77 7.78 2.72
C GLY A 87 -10.29 7.56 2.75
N GLU A 88 -11.09 8.58 2.46
CA GLU A 88 -12.55 8.47 2.39
C GLU A 88 -13.00 7.64 1.19
N LEU A 89 -12.37 7.87 0.02
CA LEU A 89 -12.64 7.12 -1.20
C LEU A 89 -12.29 5.64 -1.04
N LEU A 90 -11.18 5.34 -0.38
CA LEU A 90 -10.73 3.98 -0.07
C LEU A 90 -11.73 3.27 0.83
N VAL A 91 -12.20 3.93 1.90
CA VAL A 91 -13.23 3.37 2.79
C VAL A 91 -14.53 3.15 2.01
N GLY A 92 -14.97 4.11 1.20
CA GLY A 92 -16.17 4.00 0.39
C GLY A 92 -16.12 2.86 -0.62
N GLU A 93 -14.99 2.72 -1.33
CA GLU A 93 -14.79 1.64 -2.29
C GLU A 93 -14.74 0.29 -1.59
N ALA A 94 -13.96 0.15 -0.51
CA ALA A 94 -13.92 -1.08 0.28
C ALA A 94 -15.29 -1.45 0.87
N GLN A 95 -16.08 -0.47 1.30
CA GLN A 95 -17.41 -0.69 1.87
C GLN A 95 -18.36 -1.33 0.86
N SER A 96 -18.20 -1.03 -0.43
CA SER A 96 -19.00 -1.63 -1.51
C SER A 96 -18.69 -3.12 -1.76
N TRP A 97 -17.59 -3.63 -1.20
CA TRP A 97 -17.25 -5.04 -1.25
C TRP A 97 -17.83 -5.83 -0.08
N VAL A 98 -18.32 -5.19 0.98
CA VAL A 98 -18.87 -5.89 2.15
C VAL A 98 -20.04 -6.80 1.73
N GLY A 99 -20.02 -8.04 2.21
CA GLY A 99 -20.99 -9.08 1.86
C GLY A 99 -20.58 -9.95 0.67
N ARG A 100 -19.49 -9.60 -0.05
CA ARG A 100 -18.91 -10.45 -1.09
C ARG A 100 -18.10 -11.58 -0.45
N ASP A 101 -18.20 -12.77 -1.02
CA ASP A 101 -17.41 -13.93 -0.62
C ASP A 101 -17.01 -14.81 -1.81
N ARG A 102 -16.21 -15.84 -1.54
CA ARG A 102 -15.71 -16.80 -2.53
C ARG A 102 -16.81 -17.55 -3.30
N GLN A 103 -18.04 -17.61 -2.78
CA GLN A 103 -19.17 -18.29 -3.40
C GLN A 103 -19.98 -17.32 -4.28
N ASN A 104 -20.37 -16.17 -3.72
CA ASN A 104 -21.26 -15.22 -4.38
C ASN A 104 -20.54 -14.22 -5.31
N SER A 105 -19.21 -14.10 -5.19
CA SER A 105 -18.39 -13.12 -5.90
C SER A 105 -17.10 -13.72 -6.46
N LYS A 106 -17.12 -15.01 -6.82
CA LYS A 106 -15.96 -15.76 -7.33
C LYS A 106 -15.21 -15.02 -8.44
N GLY A 107 -15.93 -14.53 -9.46
CA GLY A 107 -15.34 -13.79 -10.59
C GLY A 107 -14.59 -12.54 -10.13
N LYS A 108 -15.24 -11.70 -9.32
CA LYS A 108 -14.64 -10.45 -8.82
C LYS A 108 -13.43 -10.68 -7.91
N ILE A 109 -13.43 -11.77 -7.14
CA ILE A 109 -12.28 -12.15 -6.30
C ILE A 109 -11.14 -12.71 -7.17
N ALA A 110 -11.46 -13.51 -8.20
CA ALA A 110 -10.47 -13.97 -9.16
C ALA A 110 -9.81 -12.79 -9.89
N ASP A 111 -10.61 -11.81 -10.32
CA ASP A 111 -10.15 -10.58 -10.96
C ASP A 111 -9.20 -9.76 -10.08
N LEU A 112 -9.45 -9.77 -8.78
CA LEU A 112 -8.60 -9.12 -7.78
C LEU A 112 -7.27 -9.84 -7.60
N LEU A 113 -7.30 -11.17 -7.56
CA LEU A 113 -6.11 -12.00 -7.40
C LEU A 113 -5.23 -11.94 -8.65
N ASP A 114 -5.86 -11.90 -9.83
CA ASP A 114 -5.22 -11.79 -11.14
C ASP A 114 -4.34 -10.52 -11.27
N LEU A 115 -4.71 -9.42 -10.60
CA LEU A 115 -3.88 -8.20 -10.54
C LEU A 115 -2.47 -8.48 -9.99
N PHE A 116 -2.31 -9.51 -9.17
CA PHE A 116 -1.04 -9.93 -8.59
C PHE A 116 -0.53 -11.26 -9.17
N GLY A 117 -1.12 -11.73 -10.28
CA GLY A 117 -0.78 -13.01 -10.91
C GLY A 117 -1.15 -14.23 -10.05
N LEU A 118 -2.10 -14.09 -9.13
CA LEU A 118 -2.50 -15.15 -8.23
C LEU A 118 -3.69 -15.94 -8.77
N PRO A 119 -3.69 -17.27 -8.62
CA PRO A 119 -4.87 -18.06 -8.94
C PRO A 119 -5.94 -17.89 -7.85
N PHE A 120 -7.19 -18.23 -8.16
CA PHE A 120 -8.26 -18.28 -7.16
C PHE A 120 -8.00 -19.34 -6.06
N SER A 121 -7.29 -20.42 -6.42
CA SER A 121 -6.91 -21.51 -5.52
C SER A 121 -5.53 -22.04 -5.86
N GLN A 122 -4.78 -22.45 -4.85
CA GLN A 122 -3.44 -23.02 -4.96
C GLN A 122 -3.35 -24.27 -4.08
N HIS A 123 -2.76 -25.34 -4.63
CA HIS A 123 -2.66 -26.65 -3.96
C HIS A 123 -4.00 -27.17 -3.38
N GLY A 124 -5.10 -26.93 -4.11
CA GLY A 124 -6.44 -27.36 -3.69
C GLY A 124 -7.08 -26.50 -2.59
N SER A 125 -6.40 -25.46 -2.11
CA SER A 125 -6.93 -24.50 -1.13
C SER A 125 -7.19 -23.13 -1.75
N PRO A 126 -8.21 -22.39 -1.32
CA PRO A 126 -8.39 -21.00 -1.75
C PRO A 126 -7.20 -20.12 -1.37
N VAL A 127 -6.82 -19.17 -2.24
CA VAL A 127 -5.79 -18.18 -1.92
C VAL A 127 -6.36 -17.13 -0.96
N PRO A 128 -5.67 -16.78 0.14
CA PRO A 128 -6.09 -15.67 0.99
C PRO A 128 -5.89 -14.34 0.27
N PHE A 129 -6.81 -13.41 0.46
CA PHE A 129 -6.87 -12.18 -0.31
C PHE A 129 -7.01 -10.92 0.55
N CYS A 130 -6.54 -10.92 1.81
CA CYS A 130 -6.66 -9.73 2.66
C CYS A 130 -5.83 -8.55 2.11
N ALA A 131 -4.54 -8.78 1.85
CA ALA A 131 -3.62 -7.77 1.32
C ALA A 131 -3.87 -7.45 -0.16
N ALA A 132 -4.11 -8.47 -0.99
CA ALA A 132 -4.54 -8.28 -2.38
C ALA A 132 -5.86 -7.50 -2.45
N GLY A 133 -6.79 -7.82 -1.54
CA GLY A 133 -8.01 -7.11 -1.18
C GLY A 133 -7.85 -5.60 -1.11
N ALA A 134 -7.11 -5.17 -0.08
CA ALA A 134 -6.84 -3.77 0.20
C ALA A 134 -6.11 -3.06 -0.94
N SER A 135 -5.13 -3.73 -1.56
CA SER A 135 -4.35 -3.18 -2.66
C SER A 135 -5.20 -2.95 -3.92
N TYR A 136 -6.08 -3.88 -4.26
CA TYR A 136 -6.97 -3.77 -5.40
C TYR A 136 -7.94 -2.60 -5.28
N VAL A 137 -8.62 -2.45 -4.12
CA VAL A 137 -9.56 -1.33 -3.94
C VAL A 137 -8.86 0.01 -3.92
N ALA A 138 -7.62 0.08 -3.42
CA ALA A 138 -6.79 1.28 -3.51
C ALA A 138 -6.45 1.62 -4.97
N ALA A 139 -6.12 0.62 -5.80
CA ALA A 139 -5.84 0.83 -7.22
C ALA A 139 -7.09 1.25 -8.00
N ALA A 140 -8.25 0.66 -7.65
CA ALA A 140 -9.54 1.05 -8.19
C ALA A 140 -9.87 2.51 -7.86
N VAL A 141 -9.49 3.01 -6.68
CA VAL A 141 -9.67 4.42 -6.32
C VAL A 141 -8.90 5.34 -7.25
N TYR A 142 -7.63 5.05 -7.52
CA TYR A 142 -6.83 5.80 -8.50
C TYR A 142 -7.44 5.75 -9.90
N ALA A 143 -7.84 4.55 -10.35
CA ALA A 143 -8.41 4.37 -11.66
C ALA A 143 -9.70 5.17 -11.86
N LYS A 144 -10.59 5.16 -10.85
CA LYS A 144 -11.83 5.95 -10.83
C LYS A 144 -11.54 7.46 -10.77
N ALA A 145 -10.60 7.89 -9.93
CA ALA A 145 -10.23 9.30 -9.83
C ALA A 145 -9.64 9.84 -11.15
N ALA A 146 -8.77 9.07 -11.82
CA ALA A 146 -8.21 9.40 -13.11
C ALA A 146 -9.30 9.47 -14.20
N ALA A 147 -10.23 8.51 -14.23
CA ALA A 147 -11.35 8.51 -15.17
C ALA A 147 -12.25 9.74 -14.98
N LEU A 148 -12.55 10.13 -13.73
CA LEU A 148 -13.34 11.32 -13.42
C LEU A 148 -12.65 12.60 -13.90
N ARG A 149 -11.34 12.76 -13.66
CA ARG A 149 -10.58 13.93 -14.17
C ARG A 149 -10.65 14.03 -15.70
N ASN A 150 -10.56 12.90 -16.39
CA ASN A 150 -10.61 12.85 -17.85
C ASN A 150 -12.03 13.05 -18.41
N SER A 151 -13.08 12.91 -17.58
CA SER A 151 -14.48 13.03 -18.01
C SER A 151 -14.98 14.46 -18.28
N LYS A 152 -14.14 15.49 -18.08
CA LYS A 152 -14.48 16.92 -18.23
C LYS A 152 -15.75 17.35 -17.45
N GLY A 153 -16.04 16.70 -16.32
CA GLY A 153 -17.16 17.06 -15.43
C GLY A 153 -18.47 16.32 -15.69
N ASN A 154 -18.52 15.36 -16.62
CA ASN A 154 -19.74 14.61 -16.92
C ASN A 154 -19.92 13.33 -16.07
N ALA A 155 -18.90 12.92 -15.32
CA ALA A 155 -18.96 11.74 -14.47
C ALA A 155 -18.96 12.11 -12.98
N ALA A 156 -19.80 11.41 -12.21
CA ALA A 156 -19.82 11.49 -10.75
C ALA A 156 -19.12 10.26 -10.16
N TRP A 157 -18.47 10.45 -9.00
CA TRP A 157 -17.89 9.32 -8.27
C TRP A 157 -18.98 8.34 -7.86
N SER A 158 -18.74 7.05 -8.08
CA SER A 158 -19.61 5.96 -7.62
C SER A 158 -18.78 4.81 -7.06
N SER A 159 -18.85 4.64 -5.74
CA SER A 159 -18.24 3.49 -5.07
C SER A 159 -18.97 2.21 -5.46
N GLY A 160 -18.22 1.14 -5.71
CA GLY A 160 -18.79 -0.16 -6.06
C GLY A 160 -19.37 -0.31 -7.46
N ALA A 161 -19.42 0.77 -8.25
CA ALA A 161 -19.60 0.65 -9.69
C ALA A 161 -18.48 -0.22 -10.25
N ASP A 162 -18.85 -1.20 -11.07
CA ASP A 162 -17.89 -2.07 -11.74
C ASP A 162 -16.97 -1.23 -12.62
N LEU A 163 -15.68 -1.54 -12.55
CA LEU A 163 -14.70 -0.90 -13.43
C LEU A 163 -15.00 -1.33 -14.85
N ALA A 164 -15.17 -0.35 -15.75
CA ALA A 164 -15.21 -0.64 -17.17
C ALA A 164 -13.96 -1.44 -17.57
N PRO A 165 -14.03 -2.42 -18.50
CA PRO A 165 -12.90 -3.28 -18.82
C PRO A 165 -11.60 -2.52 -19.12
N ASN A 166 -11.70 -1.45 -19.92
CA ASN A 166 -10.58 -0.59 -20.26
C ASN A 166 -9.99 0.21 -19.08
N VAL A 167 -10.75 0.40 -18.00
CA VAL A 167 -10.26 1.01 -16.75
C VAL A 167 -9.59 -0.06 -15.89
N ARG A 168 -10.16 -1.26 -15.86
CA ARG A 168 -9.61 -2.42 -15.13
C ARG A 168 -8.24 -2.82 -15.67
N ASP A 169 -8.05 -2.86 -16.98
CA ASP A 169 -6.77 -3.20 -17.63
C ASP A 169 -5.63 -2.23 -17.26
N ARG A 170 -5.99 -1.04 -16.75
CA ARG A 170 -5.03 -0.02 -16.30
C ARG A 170 -4.71 -0.10 -14.80
N LEU A 171 -5.35 -0.98 -14.03
CA LEU A 171 -5.06 -1.12 -12.59
C LEU A 171 -3.58 -1.33 -12.28
N PRO A 172 -2.82 -2.17 -13.04
CA PRO A 172 -1.38 -2.33 -12.80
C PRO A 172 -0.61 -1.00 -12.82
N ALA A 173 -1.00 -0.06 -13.69
CA ALA A 173 -0.31 1.22 -13.86
C ALA A 173 -0.43 2.16 -12.65
N TYR A 174 -1.40 1.94 -11.76
CA TYR A 174 -1.58 2.74 -10.55
C TYR A 174 -0.90 2.12 -9.32
N LEU A 175 -0.35 0.90 -9.43
CA LEU A 175 0.30 0.27 -8.30
C LEU A 175 1.59 1.00 -7.89
N THR A 176 2.32 1.56 -8.86
CA THR A 176 3.48 2.41 -8.57
C THR A 176 3.08 3.70 -7.85
N ASP A 177 1.98 4.33 -8.27
CA ASP A 177 1.49 5.57 -7.64
C ASP A 177 1.05 5.30 -6.19
N LEU A 178 0.41 4.16 -5.92
CA LEU A 178 0.08 3.70 -4.57
C LEU A 178 1.33 3.48 -3.71
N GLU A 179 2.34 2.79 -4.25
CA GLU A 179 3.61 2.55 -3.57
C GLU A 179 4.29 3.89 -3.19
N HIS A 180 4.28 4.81 -4.15
CA HIS A 180 4.90 6.12 -4.02
C HIS A 180 4.19 6.98 -2.97
N SER A 181 2.86 7.06 -2.98
CA SER A 181 2.12 8.00 -2.12
C SER A 181 1.64 7.38 -0.80
N HIS A 182 1.24 6.11 -0.79
CA HIS A 182 0.43 5.55 0.29
C HIS A 182 1.07 4.34 0.97
N PHE A 183 1.11 3.18 0.32
CA PHE A 183 1.63 1.92 0.87
C PHE A 183 2.03 0.99 -0.27
N LEU A 184 2.87 -0.01 0.00
CA LEU A 184 3.22 -1.02 -1.00
C LEU A 184 1.98 -1.86 -1.34
N PRO A 185 1.43 -1.80 -2.57
CA PRO A 185 0.36 -2.72 -2.95
C PRO A 185 0.96 -4.09 -3.30
N THR A 186 0.56 -5.12 -2.58
CA THR A 186 1.14 -6.48 -2.68
C THR A 186 0.16 -7.50 -2.11
N PRO A 187 0.23 -8.79 -2.48
CA PRO A 187 -0.50 -9.83 -1.78
C PRO A 187 0.09 -10.19 -0.40
N SER A 188 1.23 -9.61 -0.01
CA SER A 188 1.92 -9.89 1.26
C SER A 188 1.67 -8.84 2.33
N VAL A 189 1.08 -9.25 3.47
CA VAL A 189 0.89 -8.39 4.64
C VAL A 189 2.25 -8.01 5.25
N ASN A 190 3.20 -8.95 5.23
CA ASN A 190 4.52 -8.72 5.79
C ASN A 190 5.34 -7.72 4.96
N ASP A 191 5.28 -7.78 3.63
CA ASP A 191 5.96 -6.82 2.76
C ASP A 191 5.36 -5.41 2.93
N MET A 192 4.03 -5.28 3.07
CA MET A 192 3.38 -4.00 3.41
C MET A 192 3.95 -3.41 4.70
N TYR A 193 4.09 -4.23 5.74
CA TYR A 193 4.64 -3.82 7.02
C TYR A 193 6.10 -3.35 6.92
N LEU A 194 6.98 -4.17 6.33
CA LEU A 194 8.40 -3.87 6.23
C LEU A 194 8.66 -2.60 5.43
N VAL A 195 7.96 -2.41 4.30
CA VAL A 195 8.10 -1.18 3.50
C VAL A 195 7.52 0.03 4.22
N ALA A 196 6.40 -0.12 4.93
CA ALA A 196 5.85 0.98 5.72
C ALA A 196 6.81 1.44 6.84
N GLN A 197 7.54 0.51 7.46
CA GLN A 197 8.60 0.85 8.41
C GLN A 197 9.74 1.62 7.72
N GLY A 198 10.27 1.10 6.60
CA GLY A 198 11.35 1.72 5.85
C GLY A 198 11.00 3.10 5.30
N LYS A 199 9.74 3.35 4.94
CA LYS A 199 9.23 4.64 4.46
C LYS A 199 8.71 5.57 5.56
N HIS A 200 8.89 5.22 6.84
CA HIS A 200 8.38 6.01 7.98
C HIS A 200 6.86 6.27 7.96
N ARG A 201 6.09 5.37 7.33
CA ARG A 201 4.62 5.39 7.32
C ARG A 201 3.99 4.51 8.40
N TRP A 202 4.82 3.75 9.10
CA TRP A 202 4.40 2.88 10.19
C TRP A 202 4.05 3.65 11.46
N ALA A 203 2.91 3.34 12.06
CA ALA A 203 2.54 3.77 13.40
C ALA A 203 2.25 2.53 14.28
N PRO A 204 3.05 2.26 15.32
CA PRO A 204 2.79 1.11 16.20
C PRO A 204 1.45 1.27 16.93
N ALA A 205 0.78 0.16 17.21
CA ALA A 205 -0.44 0.19 18.01
C ALA A 205 -0.11 0.62 19.45
N SER A 206 -0.75 1.70 19.91
CA SER A 206 -0.60 2.19 21.28
C SER A 206 -1.79 3.09 21.64
N ALA A 207 -1.99 3.36 22.93
CA ALA A 207 -3.01 4.32 23.37
C ALA A 207 -2.77 5.74 22.83
N ALA A 208 -1.54 6.07 22.42
CA ALA A 208 -1.18 7.36 21.82
C ALA A 208 -1.42 7.42 20.31
N THR A 209 -1.66 6.27 19.67
CA THR A 209 -1.89 6.20 18.22
C THR A 209 -3.38 6.37 17.94
N THR A 210 -3.75 7.46 17.26
CA THR A 210 -5.13 7.71 16.79
C THR A 210 -5.22 7.38 15.30
N PRO A 211 -5.69 6.17 14.92
CA PRO A 211 -5.84 5.83 13.52
C PRO A 211 -6.93 6.66 12.84
N LYS A 212 -6.79 6.88 11.53
CA LYS A 212 -7.74 7.64 10.72
C LYS A 212 -8.45 6.74 9.71
N PRO A 213 -9.69 7.09 9.28
CA PRO A 213 -10.32 6.42 8.16
C PRO A 213 -9.39 6.36 6.94
N GLY A 214 -9.32 5.19 6.31
CA GLY A 214 -8.46 4.92 5.15
C GLY A 214 -7.03 4.49 5.49
N TRP A 215 -6.58 4.59 6.74
CA TRP A 215 -5.33 3.93 7.14
C TRP A 215 -5.49 2.41 7.08
N LEU A 216 -4.39 1.70 6.83
CA LEU A 216 -4.39 0.25 6.95
C LEU A 216 -4.09 -0.13 8.39
N ILE A 217 -4.79 -1.13 8.91
CA ILE A 217 -4.55 -1.73 10.22
C ILE A 217 -3.99 -3.13 10.00
N LEU A 218 -2.84 -3.41 10.63
CA LEU A 218 -2.21 -4.72 10.56
C LEU A 218 -2.44 -5.49 11.86
N PHE A 219 -2.83 -6.74 11.71
CA PHE A 219 -2.99 -7.67 12.82
C PHE A 219 -1.86 -8.69 12.83
N SER A 220 -1.56 -9.18 14.02
CA SER A 220 -0.67 -10.31 14.26
C SER A 220 -1.35 -11.16 15.34
N TRP A 221 -2.24 -12.06 14.90
CA TRP A 221 -3.15 -12.75 15.83
C TRP A 221 -2.41 -13.61 16.84
N LYS A 222 -1.30 -14.22 16.42
CA LYS A 222 -0.44 -15.08 17.24
C LYS A 222 0.85 -14.39 17.71
N GLY A 223 0.99 -13.09 17.45
CA GLY A 223 2.22 -12.34 17.68
C GLY A 223 3.28 -12.58 16.59
N GLY A 224 4.30 -11.72 16.55
CA GLY A 224 5.36 -11.76 15.53
C GLY A 224 5.05 -10.91 14.30
N ASN A 225 5.21 -11.50 13.11
CA ASN A 225 4.93 -10.82 11.83
C ASN A 225 3.42 -10.61 11.68
N PRO A 226 2.99 -9.56 10.96
CA PRO A 226 1.57 -9.38 10.69
C PRO A 226 1.09 -10.41 9.68
N ASP A 227 -0.10 -10.95 9.94
CA ASP A 227 -0.72 -12.05 9.19
C ASP A 227 -2.09 -11.65 8.61
N HIS A 228 -2.52 -10.41 8.85
CA HIS A 228 -3.76 -9.87 8.29
C HIS A 228 -3.74 -8.35 8.20
N VAL A 229 -4.54 -7.83 7.27
CA VAL A 229 -4.73 -6.39 7.06
C VAL A 229 -6.21 -6.05 6.88
N GLY A 230 -6.61 -4.93 7.46
CA GLY A 230 -7.90 -4.29 7.20
C GLY A 230 -7.72 -2.81 6.85
N ILE A 231 -8.81 -2.19 6.41
CA ILE A 231 -8.92 -0.75 6.17
C ILE A 231 -9.70 -0.14 7.34
N VAL A 232 -9.14 0.86 8.00
CA VAL A 232 -9.83 1.59 9.08
C VAL A 232 -11.01 2.35 8.49
N LYS A 233 -12.22 2.06 8.97
CA LYS A 233 -13.45 2.75 8.59
C LYS A 233 -13.78 3.89 9.56
N SER A 234 -13.69 3.62 10.87
CA SER A 234 -13.93 4.62 11.92
C SER A 234 -13.31 4.18 13.24
N VAL A 235 -13.15 5.13 14.15
CA VAL A 235 -12.62 4.90 15.50
C VAL A 235 -13.63 5.42 16.52
N GLN A 236 -13.88 4.62 17.55
CA GLN A 236 -14.71 4.98 18.70
C GLN A 236 -13.91 4.71 19.98
N ALA A 237 -14.40 5.19 21.12
CA ALA A 237 -13.75 4.91 22.39
C ALA A 237 -13.62 3.39 22.60
N GLY A 238 -12.40 2.90 22.74
CA GLY A 238 -12.10 1.48 22.98
C GLY A 238 -12.21 0.55 21.77
N SER A 239 -12.52 1.05 20.56
CA SER A 239 -12.66 0.19 19.39
C SER A 239 -12.33 0.88 18.06
N VAL A 240 -11.96 0.05 17.09
CA VAL A 240 -11.79 0.45 15.70
C VAL A 240 -12.75 -0.38 14.84
N THR A 241 -13.50 0.30 13.98
CA THR A 241 -14.28 -0.37 12.93
C THR A 241 -13.43 -0.46 11.67
N THR A 242 -13.36 -1.64 11.10
CA THR A 242 -12.55 -1.97 9.92
C THR A 242 -13.43 -2.53 8.82
N ILE A 243 -12.92 -2.49 7.59
CA ILE A 243 -13.38 -3.33 6.48
C ILE A 243 -12.22 -4.26 6.17
N GLU A 244 -12.48 -5.56 6.26
CA GLU A 244 -11.46 -6.61 6.14
C GLU A 244 -11.82 -7.53 4.98
N PHE A 245 -10.83 -7.80 4.12
CA PHE A 245 -10.94 -8.77 3.04
C PHE A 245 -10.46 -10.13 3.55
N ASN A 246 -10.99 -11.22 2.99
CA ASN A 246 -10.65 -12.58 3.40
C ASN A 246 -10.84 -12.87 4.89
N THR A 247 -11.85 -12.28 5.53
CA THR A 247 -12.19 -12.54 6.94
C THR A 247 -13.43 -13.42 7.05
N SER A 248 -13.88 -13.71 8.27
CA SER A 248 -15.17 -14.36 8.51
C SER A 248 -16.33 -13.38 8.40
N ALA A 249 -17.52 -13.90 8.07
CA ALA A 249 -18.75 -13.12 8.09
C ALA A 249 -18.97 -12.44 9.47
N GLY A 250 -19.62 -11.27 9.45
CA GLY A 250 -19.56 -10.26 10.52
C GLY A 250 -20.12 -10.66 11.91
N VAL A 251 -20.06 -9.67 12.82
CA VAL A 251 -20.45 -9.77 14.24
C VAL A 251 -21.87 -10.35 14.39
N GLY A 252 -22.02 -11.36 15.25
CA GLY A 252 -23.31 -12.01 15.53
C GLY A 252 -23.53 -13.35 14.81
N THR A 253 -22.61 -13.79 13.97
CA THR A 253 -22.68 -15.10 13.30
C THR A 253 -21.66 -16.08 13.92
N ALA A 254 -21.89 -16.48 15.17
CA ALA A 254 -21.07 -17.46 15.89
C ALA A 254 -20.97 -18.84 15.17
N GLY A 255 -21.73 -19.06 14.09
CA GLY A 255 -21.61 -20.20 13.17
C GLY A 255 -20.94 -19.91 11.81
N ALA A 256 -20.86 -18.65 11.35
CA ALA A 256 -20.26 -18.26 10.07
C ALA A 256 -18.79 -17.82 10.18
N GLN A 257 -18.26 -17.80 11.42
CA GLN A 257 -16.82 -17.76 11.71
C GLN A 257 -16.02 -18.94 11.13
N ARG A 258 -16.68 -19.94 10.52
CA ARG A 258 -16.05 -21.14 9.95
C ARG A 258 -15.64 -21.00 8.48
N GLN A 259 -16.00 -19.91 7.82
CA GLN A 259 -15.70 -19.68 6.41
C GLN A 259 -14.98 -18.35 6.29
N GLY A 260 -13.64 -18.37 6.30
CA GLY A 260 -12.85 -17.26 5.79
C GLY A 260 -13.20 -16.99 4.32
N GLY A 261 -12.62 -15.94 3.75
CA GLY A 261 -12.88 -15.60 2.35
C GLY A 261 -14.13 -14.75 2.10
N CYS A 262 -14.60 -14.02 3.11
CA CYS A 262 -15.60 -12.96 2.98
C CYS A 262 -14.93 -11.57 3.10
N VAL A 263 -15.57 -10.55 2.54
CA VAL A 263 -15.30 -9.15 2.86
C VAL A 263 -16.34 -8.68 3.86
N ALA A 264 -15.91 -8.25 5.03
CA ALA A 264 -16.82 -7.88 6.11
C ALA A 264 -16.37 -6.63 6.85
N SER A 265 -17.35 -5.91 7.44
CA SER A 265 -17.06 -4.90 8.43
C SER A 265 -16.88 -5.55 9.80
N ARG A 266 -15.80 -5.20 10.52
CA ARG A 266 -15.48 -5.75 11.83
C ARG A 266 -15.31 -4.63 12.84
N ILE A 267 -15.70 -4.89 14.09
CA ILE A 267 -15.38 -4.04 15.22
C ILE A 267 -14.32 -4.78 16.02
N ARG A 268 -13.15 -4.16 16.19
CA ARG A 268 -12.02 -4.74 16.92
C ARG A 268 -11.74 -3.89 18.17
N PRO A 269 -11.51 -4.49 19.35
CA PRO A 269 -11.06 -3.74 20.52
C PRO A 269 -9.76 -2.99 20.21
N TYR A 270 -9.64 -1.74 20.65
CA TYR A 270 -8.45 -0.94 20.44
C TYR A 270 -8.22 0.03 21.62
N PRO A 271 -7.01 0.08 22.22
CA PRO A 271 -5.82 -0.72 21.88
C PRO A 271 -5.96 -2.20 22.25
N HIS A 272 -5.33 -3.09 21.48
CA HIS A 272 -5.34 -4.54 21.73
C HIS A 272 -4.06 -5.20 21.20
N LYS A 273 -3.57 -6.23 21.90
CA LYS A 273 -2.28 -6.90 21.60
C LYS A 273 -2.19 -7.54 20.21
N ALA A 274 -3.33 -7.93 19.66
CA ALA A 274 -3.39 -8.52 18.32
C ALA A 274 -3.31 -7.49 17.20
N ILE A 275 -3.49 -6.20 17.51
CA ILE A 275 -3.29 -5.11 16.54
C ILE A 275 -1.83 -4.73 16.62
N LYS A 276 -1.08 -5.00 15.56
CA LYS A 276 0.35 -4.70 15.49
C LYS A 276 0.58 -3.20 15.32
N GLY A 277 -0.26 -2.55 14.52
CA GLY A 277 -0.18 -1.13 14.23
C GLY A 277 -0.86 -0.76 12.93
N PHE A 278 -0.44 0.35 12.35
CA PHE A 278 -1.10 0.99 11.23
C PHE A 278 -0.11 1.45 10.17
N ILE A 279 -0.54 1.43 8.92
CA ILE A 279 0.13 2.11 7.82
C ILE A 279 -0.64 3.39 7.53
N ARG A 280 0.04 4.52 7.65
CA ARG A 280 -0.49 5.82 7.29
C ARG A 280 -0.58 5.91 5.77
N THR A 281 -1.78 6.18 5.27
CA THR A 281 -2.07 6.34 3.85
C THR A 281 -2.25 7.80 3.44
N ALA A 282 -2.16 8.74 4.39
CA ALA A 282 -2.14 10.18 4.19
C ALA A 282 -1.53 10.85 5.43
#